data_AF-A0A8T4V0S2-F1
#
_entry.id   AF-A0A8T4V0S2-F1
#
_cell.length_a   1.000
_cell.length_b   1.000
_cell.length_c   1.000
_cell.angle_alpha   90.00
_cell.angle_beta   90.00
_cell.angle_gamma   90.00
#
_symmetry.space_group_name_H-M   'P 1'
#
loop_
_entity.id
_entity.type
_entity.pdbx_description
1 polymer ?
#
loop_
_entity_poly.entity_id
_entity_poly.type
_entity_poly.pdbx_seq_one_letter_code
_entity_poly.pdbx_strand_id
1 'polypeptide(L)' 'MRDKTHQDFIERWAEYVKNNPDWKKHQTDFINAQYEKFEIFIKNLAKTKEGQEKIVQLYKIKNIKGYKKLLDKL' A
#
# COMPACT_ATOMS: atom_id res chain seq x y z
N MET A 1 -2.04 -21.75 -23.32
CA MET A 1 -1.00 -20.92 -23.96
C MET A 1 -0.87 -19.67 -23.10
N ARG A 2 0.26 -19.43 -22.41
CA ARG A 2 0.44 -18.20 -21.61
C ARG A 2 0.42 -17.02 -22.58
N ASP A 3 -0.36 -15.98 -22.29
CA ASP A 3 -0.48 -14.81 -23.17
C ASP A 3 0.90 -14.23 -23.49
N LYS A 4 1.17 -13.98 -24.77
CA LYS A 4 2.45 -13.42 -25.26
C LYS A 4 2.85 -12.15 -24.49
N THR A 5 1.85 -11.38 -24.06
CA THR A 5 2.01 -10.15 -23.27
C THR A 5 2.66 -10.37 -21.89
N HIS A 6 2.45 -11.53 -21.26
CA HIS A 6 3.02 -11.84 -19.96
C HIS A 6 4.50 -12.23 -20.07
N GLN A 7 4.84 -13.02 -21.09
CA GLN A 7 6.21 -13.42 -21.37
C GLN A 7 7.07 -12.20 -21.75
N ASP A 8 6.56 -11.34 -22.65
CA ASP A 8 7.23 -10.10 -23.05
C ASP A 8 7.48 -9.17 -21.85
N PHE A 9 6.54 -9.11 -20.90
CA PHE A 9 6.71 -8.33 -19.67
C PHE A 9 7.83 -8.89 -18.79
N ILE A 10 7.88 -10.21 -18.61
CA ILE A 10 8.93 -10.88 -17.83
C ILE A 10 10.30 -10.63 -18.45
N GLU A 11 10.44 -10.77 -19.77
CA GLU A 11 11.71 -10.57 -20.48
C GLU A 11 12.19 -9.13 -20.38
N ARG A 12 11.30 -8.16 -20.60
CA ARG A 12 11.62 -6.73 -20.41
C ARG A 12 12.03 -6.41 -18.98
N TRP A 13 11.37 -7.00 -17.99
CA TRP A 13 11.72 -6.80 -16.59
C TRP A 13 13.06 -7.43 -16.24
N ALA A 14 13.34 -8.64 -16.72
CA ALA A 14 14.61 -9.32 -16.53
C ALA A 14 15.78 -8.51 -17.12
N GLU A 15 15.60 -7.97 -18.33
CA GLU A 15 16.61 -7.13 -18.98
C GLU A 15 16.83 -5.81 -18.20
N TYR A 16 15.75 -5.18 -17.72
CA TYR A 16 15.84 -4.00 -16.87
C TYR A 16 16.64 -4.28 -15.59
N VAL A 17 16.30 -5.37 -14.88
CA VAL A 17 16.98 -5.77 -13.64
C VAL A 17 18.47 -6.06 -13.86
N LYS A 18 18.81 -6.72 -14.97
CA LYS A 18 20.20 -7.03 -15.33
C LYS A 18 21.04 -5.78 -15.57
N ASN A 19 20.46 -4.77 -16.23
CA ASN A 19 21.17 -3.57 -16.65
C ASN A 19 21.13 -2.42 -15.63
N ASN A 20 20.33 -2.52 -14.56
CA ASN A 20 20.16 -1.45 -13.56
C ASN A 20 20.36 -2.02 -12.15
N PRO A 21 21.59 -2.14 -11.62
CA PRO A 21 21.85 -2.79 -10.32
C PRO A 21 21.11 -2.18 -9.12
N ASP A 22 20.72 -0.91 -9.22
CA ASP A 22 19.95 -0.14 -8.24
C ASP A 22 18.43 -0.26 -8.40
N TRP A 23 17.93 -1.09 -9.32
CA TRP A 23 16.50 -1.32 -9.56
C TRP A 23 15.70 -1.59 -8.27
N LYS A 24 16.30 -2.31 -7.32
CA LYS A 24 15.69 -2.62 -6.02
C LYS A 24 15.36 -1.35 -5.25
N LYS A 25 16.29 -0.39 -5.22
CA LYS A 25 16.10 0.88 -4.52
C LYS A 25 14.93 1.64 -5.15
N HIS A 26 14.92 1.81 -6.47
CA HIS A 26 13.82 2.49 -7.16
C HIS A 26 12.47 1.82 -6.93
N GLN A 27 12.42 0.47 -6.96
CA GLN A 27 11.19 -0.25 -6.70
C GLN A 27 10.74 -0.12 -5.24
N THR A 28 11.69 -0.21 -4.28
CA THR A 28 11.41 0.00 -2.86
C THR A 28 10.89 1.40 -2.60
N ASP A 29 11.52 2.44 -3.17
CA ASP A 29 11.09 3.83 -3.03
C ASP A 29 9.67 4.03 -3.58
N PHE A 30 9.37 3.43 -4.74
CA PHE A 30 8.03 3.46 -5.32
C PHE A 30 6.99 2.79 -4.40
N ILE A 31 7.30 1.59 -3.89
CA ILE A 31 6.41 0.85 -2.99
C ILE A 31 6.18 1.62 -1.69
N ASN A 32 7.24 2.16 -1.09
CA ASN A 32 7.18 2.97 0.13
C ASN A 32 6.31 4.21 -0.07
N ALA A 33 6.45 4.90 -1.20
CA ALA A 33 5.60 6.05 -1.51
C ALA A 33 4.10 5.69 -1.60
N GLN A 34 3.76 4.47 -2.04
CA GLN A 34 2.35 4.01 -1.99
C GLN A 34 1.88 3.80 -0.55
N TYR A 35 2.71 3.20 0.31
CA TYR A 35 2.39 3.04 1.72
C TYR A 35 2.23 4.38 2.44
N GLU A 36 3.14 5.33 2.22
CA GLU A 36 3.05 6.67 2.80
C GLU A 36 1.75 7.39 2.41
N LYS A 37 1.38 7.35 1.13
CA LYS A 37 0.10 7.92 0.66
C LYS A 37 -1.10 7.24 1.31
N PHE A 38 -1.04 5.91 1.46
CA PHE A 38 -2.09 5.15 2.11
C PHE A 38 -2.21 5.52 3.60
N GLU A 39 -1.11 5.66 4.32
CA GLU A 39 -1.11 6.10 5.72
C GLU A 39 -1.70 7.50 5.87
N ILE A 40 -1.31 8.44 5.00
CA ILE A 40 -1.88 9.80 4.99
C ILE A 40 -3.39 9.75 4.73
N PHE A 41 -3.82 8.92 3.78
CA PHE A 41 -5.24 8.73 3.49
C PHE A 41 -6.01 8.22 4.72
N ILE A 42 -5.50 7.18 5.39
CA ILE A 42 -6.13 6.63 6.61
C ILE A 42 -6.15 7.66 7.75
N LYS A 43 -5.04 8.39 7.97
CA LYS A 43 -4.98 9.47 8.97
C LYS A 43 -6.02 10.54 8.69
N ASN A 44 -6.17 10.97 7.43
CA ASN A 44 -7.16 11.96 7.06
C ASN A 44 -8.60 11.43 7.21
N LEU A 45 -8.83 10.17 6.84
CA LEU A 45 -10.13 9.53 7.01
C LEU A 45 -10.51 9.38 8.49
N ALA A 46 -9.55 9.11 9.36
CA ALA A 46 -9.78 8.99 10.80
C ALA A 46 -10.14 10.30 11.51
N LYS A 47 -10.00 11.47 10.85
CA LYS A 47 -10.35 12.78 11.43
C LYS A 47 -11.85 12.98 11.59
N THR A 48 -12.68 12.26 10.84
CA THR A 48 -14.14 12.37 10.93
C THR A 48 -14.73 11.11 11.54
N LYS A 49 -15.86 11.25 12.24
CA LYS A 49 -16.56 10.11 12.86
C LYS A 49 -16.97 9.05 11.81
N GLU A 50 -17.50 9.51 10.67
CA GLU A 50 -17.89 8.64 9.55
C GLU A 50 -16.69 7.91 8.93
N GLY A 51 -15.55 8.59 8.81
CA GLY A 51 -14.35 7.98 8.28
C GLY A 51 -13.75 6.94 9.23
N GLN A 52 -13.80 7.17 10.54
CA GLN A 52 -13.45 6.15 11.55
C GLN A 52 -14.35 4.91 11.43
N GLU A 53 -15.65 5.09 11.26
CA GLU A 53 -16.61 3.99 11.05
C GLU A 53 -16.30 3.22 9.76
N LYS A 54 -15.95 3.92 8.68
CA LYS A 54 -15.55 3.29 7.41
C LYS A 54 -14.27 2.46 7.54
N ILE A 55 -13.28 2.94 8.30
CA ILE A 55 -12.04 2.17 8.54
C ILE A 55 -12.36 0.88 9.31
N VAL A 56 -13.20 0.95 10.35
CA VAL A 56 -13.63 -0.22 11.11
C VAL A 56 -14.30 -1.25 10.20
N GLN A 57 -15.14 -0.82 9.26
CA GLN A 57 -15.80 -1.71 8.30
C GLN A 57 -14.81 -2.32 7.29
N LEU A 58 -13.96 -1.51 6.66
CA LEU A 58 -12.97 -1.96 5.67
C LEU A 58 -12.05 -3.05 6.22
N TYR A 59 -11.57 -2.85 7.45
CA TYR A 59 -10.63 -3.78 8.10
C TYR A 59 -11.31 -4.80 9.01
N LYS A 60 -12.66 -4.82 9.05
CA LYS A 60 -13.45 -5.72 9.89
C LYS A 60 -12.98 -5.75 11.35
N ILE A 61 -12.70 -4.56 11.90
CA ILE A 61 -12.11 -4.40 13.22
C ILE A 61 -13.13 -4.84 14.29
N LYS A 62 -12.82 -5.93 15.00
CA LYS A 62 -13.71 -6.49 16.04
C LYS A 62 -13.62 -5.72 17.37
N ASN A 63 -12.43 -5.23 17.72
CA ASN A 63 -12.22 -4.47 18.95
C ASN A 63 -12.25 -2.96 18.69
N ILE A 64 -13.47 -2.42 18.56
CA ILE A 64 -13.70 -1.00 18.27
C ILE A 64 -13.15 -0.09 19.39
N LYS A 65 -13.31 -0.49 20.66
CA LYS A 65 -12.84 0.29 21.82
C LYS A 65 -11.31 0.40 21.85
N GLY A 66 -10.62 -0.71 21.62
CA GLY A 66 -9.16 -0.74 21.53
C GLY A 66 -8.62 0.07 20.35
N TYR A 67 -9.30 -0.01 19.21
CA TYR A 67 -8.92 0.73 18.00
C TYR A 67 -9.09 2.25 18.17
N LYS A 68 -10.21 2.71 18.74
CA LYS A 68 -10.39 4.14 19.05
C LYS A 68 -9.27 4.69 19.94
N LYS A 69 -8.90 3.94 20.99
CA LYS A 69 -7.79 4.31 21.89
C LYS A 69 -6.42 4.38 21.21
N LEU A 70 -6.24 3.66 20.10
CA LEU A 70 -5.01 3.73 19.29
C LEU A 70 -5.03 4.93 18.34
N LEU A 71 -6.20 5.27 17.78
CA LEU A 71 -6.36 6.47 16.95
C LEU A 71 -6.15 7.76 17.73
N ASP A 72 -6.63 7.83 18.97
CA ASP A 72 -6.45 9.03 19.83
C ASP A 72 -4.99 9.28 20.24
N LYS A 73 -4.08 8.34 19.97
CA LYS A 73 -2.64 8.41 20.28
C LYS A 73 -1.75 8.67 19.06
N LEU A 74 -2.32 8.69 17.86
CA LEU A 74 -1.63 8.94 16.58
C LEU A 74 -1.74 10.42 16.20
#